data_AF-A0AA43HJ16-F1
#
_entry.id   AF-A0AA43HJ16-F1
#
_cell.length_a   1.000
_cell.length_b   1.000
_cell.length_c   1.000
_cell.angle_alpha   90.00
_cell.angle_beta   90.00
_cell.angle_gamma   90.00
#
_symmetry.space_group_name_H-M   'P 1'
#
loop_
_entity.id
_entity.type
_entity.pdbx_description
1 polymer ?
#
loop_
_entity_poly.entity_id
_entity_poly.type
_entity_poly.pdbx_seq_one_letter_code
_entity_poly.pdbx_strand_id
1 'polypeptide(L)'
;MNAQFLPLSMKTEATLSVYGQLGNHAVVRIPGRRLPGLILQADTVAGFLTQLQEAQACLRSGRAQRADAELDMLVDMLEQWYALIESRLADAGEAL
;
A
#
# COMPACT_ATOMS: atom_id res chain seq x y z
N MET A 1 21.76 -15.66 -2.02
CA MET A 1 20.85 -14.53 -1.77
C MET A 1 19.43 -15.04 -1.91
N ASN A 2 18.70 -15.21 -0.81
CA ASN A 2 17.34 -15.77 -0.83
C ASN A 2 16.33 -14.63 -0.88
N ALA A 3 15.81 -14.30 -2.07
CA ALA A 3 14.62 -13.47 -2.17
C ALA A 3 13.43 -14.29 -1.66
N GLN A 4 12.77 -13.83 -0.60
CA GLN A 4 11.53 -14.46 -0.14
C GLN A 4 10.39 -13.99 -1.06
N PHE A 5 9.69 -14.97 -1.64
CA PHE A 5 8.48 -14.75 -2.42
C PHE A 5 7.28 -15.00 -1.51
N LEU A 6 6.45 -13.98 -1.32
CA LEU A 6 5.20 -14.12 -0.58
C LEU A 6 4.03 -13.69 -1.49
N PRO A 7 3.15 -14.63 -1.89
CA PRO A 7 1.91 -14.28 -2.56
C PRO A 7 0.92 -13.73 -1.54
N LEU A 8 0.37 -12.54 -1.81
CA LEU A 8 -0.70 -11.95 -1.00
C LEU A 8 -1.99 -11.92 -1.83
N SER A 9 -3.04 -12.56 -1.34
CA SER A 9 -4.37 -12.53 -1.98
C SER A 9 -5.12 -11.27 -1.57
N MET A 10 -5.60 -10.52 -2.57
CA MET A 10 -6.58 -9.45 -2.35
C MET A 10 -8.01 -10.01 -2.35
N LYS A 11 -9.00 -9.22 -1.89
CA LYS A 11 -10.42 -9.61 -1.91
C LYS A 11 -10.98 -9.74 -3.34
N THR A 12 -10.38 -9.05 -4.29
CA THR A 12 -10.52 -9.29 -5.74
C THR A 12 -9.44 -10.29 -6.17
N GLU A 13 -9.66 -11.10 -7.21
CA GLU A 13 -8.77 -12.21 -7.67
C GLU A 13 -7.36 -11.79 -8.16
N ALA A 14 -6.79 -10.70 -7.63
CA ALA A 14 -5.43 -10.27 -7.88
C ALA A 14 -4.48 -10.81 -6.79
N THR A 15 -3.42 -11.51 -7.21
CA THR A 15 -2.32 -11.94 -6.34
C THR A 15 -1.17 -10.95 -6.43
N LEU A 16 -0.85 -10.26 -5.34
CA LEU A 16 0.36 -9.44 -5.26
C LEU A 16 1.58 -10.36 -5.02
N SER A 17 2.68 -10.11 -5.72
CA SER A 17 3.96 -10.77 -5.46
C SER A 17 4.90 -9.80 -4.78
N VAL A 18 5.34 -10.14 -3.57
CA VAL A 18 6.32 -9.35 -2.81
C VAL A 18 7.70 -10.01 -2.92
N TYR A 19 8.70 -9.23 -3.34
CA TYR A 19 10.11 -9.63 -3.41
C TYR A 19 10.94 -8.74 -2.47
N GLY A 20 11.93 -9.28 -1.78
CA GLY A 20 12.83 -8.48 -0.94
C GLY A 20 14.23 -9.08 -0.77
N GLN A 21 15.22 -8.20 -0.59
CA GLN A 21 16.52 -8.53 0.02
C GLN A 21 16.63 -7.82 1.39
N LEU A 22 17.65 -8.12 2.19
CA LEU A 22 17.89 -7.46 3.48
C LEU A 22 17.87 -5.92 3.34
N GLY A 23 16.87 -5.27 3.94
CA GLY A 23 16.67 -3.81 3.90
C GLY A 23 15.24 -3.42 4.27
N ASN A 24 14.96 -2.12 4.36
CA ASN A 24 13.64 -1.56 4.70
C ASN A 24 12.75 -1.36 3.45
N HIS A 25 12.84 -2.23 2.44
CA HIS A 25 12.02 -2.10 1.23
C HIS A 25 11.67 -3.45 0.61
N ALA A 26 10.53 -3.50 -0.07
CA ALA A 26 10.08 -4.63 -0.86
C ALA A 26 9.62 -4.17 -2.24
N VAL A 27 9.80 -5.03 -3.24
CA VAL A 27 9.24 -4.83 -4.59
C VAL A 27 7.90 -5.55 -4.66
N VAL A 28 6.83 -4.83 -4.97
CA VAL A 28 5.47 -5.37 -5.14
C VAL A 28 5.09 -5.36 -6.61
N ARG A 29 4.87 -6.54 -7.17
CA ARG A 29 4.39 -6.68 -8.56
C ARG A 29 2.86 -6.75 -8.58
N ILE A 30 2.27 -5.90 -9.42
CA ILE A 30 0.83 -5.86 -9.67
C ILE A 30 0.50 -6.72 -10.90
N PRO A 31 -0.44 -7.69 -10.82
CA PRO A 31 -0.88 -8.49 -11.97
C PRO A 31 -1.44 -7.65 -13.12
N GLY A 32 -1.22 -8.08 -14.37
CA GLY A 32 -1.85 -7.49 -15.55
C GLY A 32 -1.17 -6.21 -16.09
N ARG A 33 -0.12 -5.68 -15.45
CA ARG A 33 0.64 -4.54 -15.98
C ARG A 33 2.02 -4.96 -16.51
N ARG A 34 2.40 -4.39 -17.67
CA ARG A 34 3.68 -4.66 -18.37
C ARG A 34 4.88 -4.19 -17.53
N LEU A 35 4.70 -3.10 -16.77
CA LEU A 35 5.55 -2.54 -15.69
C LEU A 35 4.62 -1.81 -14.67
N PRO A 36 4.99 -1.61 -13.38
CA PRO A 36 6.26 -1.93 -12.72
C PRO A 36 6.09 -2.68 -11.38
N GLY A 37 7.21 -3.19 -10.85
CA GLY A 37 7.30 -3.46 -9.42
C GLY A 37 7.30 -2.14 -8.65
N LEU A 38 6.40 -1.95 -7.69
CA LEU A 38 6.43 -0.84 -6.74
C LEU A 38 7.48 -1.13 -5.67
N ILE A 39 8.43 -0.22 -5.46
CA ILE A 39 9.31 -0.29 -4.28
C ILE A 39 8.56 0.36 -3.12
N LEU A 40 8.25 -0.41 -2.08
CA LEU A 40 7.57 0.04 -0.88
C LEU A 40 8.49 -0.11 0.32
N GLN A 41 8.58 0.94 1.14
CA GLN A 41 9.29 0.85 2.41
C GLN A 41 8.42 0.18 3.48
N ALA A 42 9.02 -0.68 4.31
CA ALA A 42 8.26 -1.40 5.34
C ALA A 42 7.69 -0.42 6.39
N ASP A 43 8.44 0.63 6.72
CA ASP A 43 7.98 1.68 7.65
C ASP A 43 6.73 2.42 7.16
N THR A 44 6.59 2.61 5.84
CA THR A 44 5.37 3.21 5.26
C THR A 44 4.15 2.33 5.54
N VAL A 45 4.28 1.01 5.32
CA VAL A 45 3.22 0.05 5.60
C VAL A 45 2.92 -0.02 7.10
N ALA A 46 3.96 0.02 7.94
CA ALA A 46 3.81 0.07 9.39
C ALA A 46 3.04 1.32 9.87
N GLY A 47 3.28 2.47 9.23
CA GLY A 47 2.54 3.71 9.48
C GLY A 47 1.06 3.57 9.18
N PHE A 48 0.70 3.05 8.01
CA PHE A 48 -0.71 2.80 7.64
C PHE A 48 -1.39 1.81 8.59
N LEU A 49 -0.69 0.73 8.97
CA LEU A 49 -1.21 -0.24 9.92
C LEU A 49 -1.50 0.39 11.30
N THR A 50 -0.60 1.25 11.76
CA THR A 50 -0.76 1.97 13.03
C THR A 50 -2.01 2.84 13.01
N GLN A 51 -2.19 3.68 11.98
CA GLN A 51 -3.37 4.54 11.85
C GLN A 51 -4.67 3.74 11.77
N LEU A 52 -4.68 2.63 11.03
CA LEU A 52 -5.85 1.74 10.95
C LEU A 52 -6.19 1.10 12.31
N GLN A 53 -5.17 0.68 13.07
CA GLN A 53 -5.36 0.11 14.40
C GLN A 53 -5.89 1.15 15.39
N GLU A 54 -5.43 2.39 15.32
CA GLU A 54 -5.92 3.50 16.13
C GLU A 54 -7.39 3.83 15.83
N ALA A 55 -7.75 3.90 14.54
CA ALA A 55 -9.14 4.07 14.12
C ALA A 55 -10.02 2.91 14.62
N GLN A 56 -9.55 1.66 14.50
CA GLN A 56 -10.26 0.49 15.01
C GLN A 56 -10.44 0.55 16.54
N ALA A 57 -9.43 1.00 17.29
CA ALA A 57 -9.53 1.19 18.73
C ALA A 57 -10.53 2.30 19.10
N CYS A 58 -10.61 3.38 18.32
CA CYS A 58 -11.61 4.43 18.49
C CYS A 58 -13.04 3.89 18.30
N LEU A 59 -13.28 3.09 17.25
CA LEU A 59 -14.57 2.44 17.03
C LEU A 59 -14.96 1.52 18.19
N ARG A 60 -14.04 0.65 18.64
CA ARG A 60 -14.26 -0.27 19.76
C ARG A 60 -14.55 0.44 21.08
N SER A 61 -14.04 1.66 21.25
CA SER A 61 -14.27 2.49 22.44
C SER A 61 -15.49 3.43 22.30
N GLY A 62 -16.30 3.28 21.26
CA GLY A 62 -17.50 4.10 21.03
C GLY A 62 -17.20 5.52 20.54
N ARG A 63 -15.94 5.84 20.20
CA ARG A 63 -15.50 7.14 19.69
C ARG A 63 -15.61 7.20 18.16
N ALA A 64 -16.83 6.98 17.65
CA ALA A 64 -17.09 6.87 16.22
C ALA A 64 -16.65 8.12 15.43
N GLN A 65 -16.97 9.32 15.91
CA GLN A 65 -16.56 10.58 15.25
C GLN A 65 -15.04 10.74 15.14
N ARG A 66 -14.28 10.29 16.15
CA ARG A 66 -12.82 10.32 16.08
C ARG A 66 -12.30 9.31 15.07
N ALA A 67 -12.85 8.10 15.07
CA ALA A 67 -12.48 7.08 14.11
C ALA A 67 -12.75 7.53 12.66
N ASP A 68 -13.90 8.16 12.43
CA ASP A 68 -14.31 8.71 11.13
C ASP A 68 -13.27 9.71 10.61
N ALA A 69 -12.89 10.68 11.44
CA ALA A 69 -11.87 11.67 11.08
C ALA A 69 -10.49 11.06 10.79
N GLU A 70 -10.05 10.03 11.54
CA GLU A 70 -8.78 9.33 11.27
C GLU A 70 -8.86 8.53 9.95
N LEU A 71 -9.99 7.91 9.67
CA LEU A 71 -10.20 7.17 8.43
C LEU A 71 -10.26 8.10 7.22
N ASP A 72 -10.91 9.26 7.32
CA ASP A 72 -10.94 10.28 6.26
C ASP A 72 -9.52 10.72 5.90
N MET A 73 -8.69 11.04 6.90
CA MET A 73 -7.28 11.42 6.65
C MET A 73 -6.48 10.29 5.97
N LEU A 74 -6.70 9.03 6.38
CA LEU A 74 -6.05 7.89 5.76
C LEU A 74 -6.50 7.69 4.31
N VAL A 75 -7.80 7.84 4.04
CA VAL A 75 -8.37 7.76 2.68
C VAL A 75 -7.78 8.86 1.80
N ASP A 76 -7.81 10.12 2.24
CA ASP A 76 -7.26 11.26 1.50
C ASP A 76 -5.79 11.04 1.12
N MET A 77 -4.98 10.53 2.07
CA MET A 77 -3.58 10.23 1.84
C MET A 77 -3.39 9.08 0.84
N LEU A 78 -4.18 8.01 0.94
CA LEU A 78 -4.11 6.88 0.02
C LEU A 78 -4.56 7.26 -1.40
N GLU A 79 -5.55 8.13 -1.53
CA GLU A 79 -6.00 8.68 -2.82
C GLU A 79 -4.91 9.53 -3.47
N GLN A 80 -4.27 10.42 -2.72
CA GLN A 80 -3.13 11.21 -3.20
C GLN A 80 -1.97 10.32 -3.64
N TRP A 81 -1.68 9.28 -2.86
CA TRP A 81 -0.62 8.34 -3.17
C TRP A 81 -0.93 7.50 -4.42
N TYR A 82 -2.17 7.06 -4.57
CA TYR A 82 -2.65 6.38 -5.78
C TYR A 82 -2.53 7.27 -7.01
N ALA A 83 -2.98 8.53 -6.93
CA ALA A 83 -2.89 9.48 -8.03
C ALA A 83 -1.42 9.75 -8.45
N LEU A 84 -0.52 9.89 -7.47
CA LEU A 84 0.90 10.06 -7.73
C LEU A 84 1.50 8.83 -8.42
N ILE A 85 1.16 7.62 -7.96
CA ILE A 85 1.60 6.38 -8.61
C ILE A 85 1.10 6.36 -10.06
N GLU A 86 -0.20 6.53 -10.30
CA GLU A 86 -0.76 6.48 -11.67
C GLU A 86 -0.12 7.55 -12.58
N SER A 87 0.12 8.77 -12.09
CA SER A 87 0.84 9.81 -12.84
C SER A 87 2.25 9.35 -13.23
N ARG A 88 3.02 8.77 -12.31
CA ARG A 88 4.36 8.26 -12.62
C ARG A 88 4.35 7.07 -13.57
N LEU A 89 3.31 6.23 -13.49
CA LEU A 89 3.15 5.11 -14.41
C LEU A 89 2.79 5.55 -15.82
N ALA A 90 1.97 6.59 -15.95
CA ALA A 90 1.65 7.21 -17.24
C ALA A 90 2.92 7.80 -17.89
N ASP A 91 3.70 8.60 -17.13
CA ASP A 91 4.96 9.18 -17.61
C ASP A 91 5.96 8.11 -18.12
N ALA A 92 6.07 7.00 -17.39
CA ALA A 92 6.95 5.88 -17.75
C ALA A 92 6.44 5.08 -18.96
N GLY A 93 5.13 5.09 -19.22
CA GLY A 93 4.49 4.47 -20.37
C GLY A 93 4.68 5.27 -21.67
N GLU A 94 4.84 6.59 -21.58
CA GLU A 94 5.13 7.46 -22.74
C GLU A 94 6.62 7.50 -23.12
N ALA A 95 7.52 7.10 -22.22
CA ALA A 95 8.97 7.10 -22.44
C ALA A 95 9.51 5.84 -23.17
N LEU A 96 8.64 4.95 -23.65
CA LEU A 96 8.94 3.69 -24.33
C LEU A 96 8.30 3.62 -25.72
#